data_AF-A0A2S0NGN4-F1
#
_entry.id   AF-A0A2S0NGN4-F1
#
_cell.length_a   1.000
_cell.length_b   1.000
_cell.length_c   1.000
_cell.angle_alpha   90.00
_cell.angle_beta   90.00
_cell.angle_gamma   90.00
#
_symmetry.space_group_name_H-M   'P 1'
#
loop_
_entity.id
_entity.type
_entity.pdbx_description
1 polymer ?
#
loop_
_entity_poly.entity_id
_entity_poly.type
_entity_poly.pdbx_seq_one_letter_code
_entity_poly.pdbx_strand_id
1 'polypeptide(L)'
;MLSRRSAAVLLFASIPAIALASAPERGPNGGWKVDAGPRHHVEVVFDGSTTINVFVSDGNSRAIPATGFSGAATVVVNGTTHRVPLTAAEGSRLTGTAPVAVPAGTKGAVQLQIPGGGTVRAVL
;
A
#
# COMPACT_ATOMS: atom_id res chain seq x y z
N MET A 1 -52.41 9.42 -53.37
CA MET A 1 -51.26 8.51 -53.54
C MET A 1 -50.27 8.78 -52.42
N LEU A 2 -50.20 7.88 -51.44
CA LEU A 2 -49.43 8.03 -50.20
C LEU A 2 -48.26 7.05 -50.24
N SER A 3 -47.00 7.52 -50.24
CA SER A 3 -45.79 6.69 -50.16
C SER A 3 -44.58 7.61 -49.95
N ARG A 4 -43.59 7.39 -49.09
CA ARG A 4 -43.25 6.41 -48.05
C ARG A 4 -42.13 7.12 -47.24
N ARG A 5 -42.24 7.23 -45.91
CA ARG A 5 -41.16 7.76 -45.07
C ARG A 5 -40.25 6.60 -44.66
N SER A 6 -39.01 6.58 -45.14
CA SER A 6 -38.01 5.60 -44.73
C SER A 6 -37.33 6.05 -43.44
N ALA A 7 -37.54 5.32 -42.34
CA ALA A 7 -36.82 5.50 -41.10
C ALA A 7 -35.61 4.56 -41.08
N ALA A 8 -34.39 5.10 -41.03
CA ALA A 8 -33.17 4.33 -40.84
C ALA A 8 -32.91 4.18 -39.34
N VAL A 9 -32.93 2.93 -38.83
CA VAL A 9 -32.57 2.61 -37.45
C VAL A 9 -31.07 2.31 -37.41
N LEU A 10 -30.29 3.20 -36.79
CA LEU A 10 -28.88 2.99 -36.48
C LEU A 10 -28.75 2.16 -35.21
N LEU A 11 -28.36 0.90 -35.36
CA LEU A 11 -28.07 -0.02 -34.25
C LEU A 11 -26.65 0.25 -33.74
N PHE A 12 -26.52 0.98 -32.63
CA PHE A 12 -25.24 1.17 -31.96
C PHE A 12 -24.87 -0.10 -31.18
N ALA A 13 -23.85 -0.82 -31.66
CA ALA A 13 -23.24 -1.94 -30.95
C ALA A 13 -22.48 -1.39 -29.73
N SER A 14 -22.91 -1.77 -28.53
CA SER A 14 -22.29 -1.39 -27.26
C SER A 14 -21.10 -2.31 -26.99
N ILE A 15 -19.88 -1.79 -27.08
CA ILE A 15 -18.67 -2.52 -26.65
C ILE A 15 -18.57 -2.40 -25.12
N PRO A 16 -18.47 -3.50 -24.35
CA PRO A 16 -18.28 -3.42 -22.91
C PRO A 16 -16.87 -2.92 -22.60
N ALA A 17 -16.77 -1.82 -21.86
CA ALA A 17 -15.50 -1.32 -21.35
C ALA A 17 -15.00 -2.24 -20.23
N ILE A 18 -13.88 -2.92 -20.46
CA ILE A 18 -13.20 -3.70 -19.42
C ILE A 18 -12.46 -2.70 -18.53
N ALA A 19 -13.00 -2.42 -17.34
CA ALA A 19 -12.33 -1.60 -16.35
C ALA A 19 -11.13 -2.38 -15.76
N LEU A 20 -9.91 -1.99 -16.11
CA LEU A 20 -8.69 -2.42 -15.43
C LEU A 20 -8.68 -1.79 -14.03
N ALA A 21 -9.17 -2.52 -13.03
CA ALA A 21 -9.00 -2.12 -11.63
C ALA A 21 -7.52 -2.27 -11.25
N SER A 22 -6.84 -1.15 -11.02
CA SER A 22 -5.44 -1.14 -10.58
C SER A 22 -5.31 -1.93 -9.28
N ALA A 23 -4.67 -3.10 -9.35
CA ALA A 23 -4.29 -3.84 -8.15
C ALA A 23 -3.29 -3.01 -7.32
N PRO A 24 -3.26 -3.14 -5.99
CA PRO A 24 -2.28 -2.43 -5.16
C PRO A 24 -0.85 -2.71 -5.65
N GLU A 25 -0.08 -1.65 -5.88
CA GLU A 25 1.30 -1.77 -6.37
C GLU A 25 2.16 -2.48 -5.31
N ARG A 26 2.89 -3.53 -5.73
CA ARG A 26 3.89 -4.17 -4.86
C ARG A 26 5.21 -3.42 -4.98
N GLY A 27 5.89 -3.26 -3.86
CA GLY A 27 7.20 -2.62 -3.83
C GLY A 27 8.32 -3.58 -4.27
N PRO A 28 9.55 -3.05 -4.42
CA PRO A 28 10.72 -3.81 -4.88
C PRO A 28 11.16 -4.96 -3.95
N ASN A 29 10.78 -4.92 -2.67
CA ASN A 29 11.02 -6.00 -1.71
C ASN A 29 9.84 -7.00 -1.65
N GLY A 30 8.88 -6.88 -2.58
CA GLY A 30 7.69 -7.71 -2.63
C GLY A 30 6.66 -7.39 -1.55
N GLY A 31 6.76 -6.26 -0.86
CA GLY A 31 5.79 -5.78 0.13
C GLY A 31 4.64 -4.98 -0.49
N TRP A 32 3.76 -4.48 0.36
CA TRP A 32 2.70 -3.55 -0.01
C TRP A 32 3.28 -2.14 -0.09
N LYS A 33 3.22 -1.51 -1.27
CA LYS A 33 3.58 -0.10 -1.41
C LYS A 33 2.42 0.77 -0.97
N VAL A 34 2.71 1.77 -0.16
CA VAL A 34 1.72 2.66 0.43
C VAL A 34 2.26 4.08 0.46
N ASP A 35 1.39 5.04 0.14
CA ASP A 35 1.73 6.45 0.19
C ASP A 35 1.95 6.89 1.64
N ALA A 36 3.12 7.47 1.91
CA ALA A 36 3.51 8.02 3.21
C ALA A 36 3.56 9.56 3.14
N GLY A 37 2.47 10.15 2.63
CA GLY A 37 2.33 11.58 2.43
C GLY A 37 2.82 12.04 1.05
N PRO A 38 2.86 13.35 0.78
CA PRO A 38 3.05 13.88 -0.57
C PRO A 38 4.46 13.66 -1.14
N ARG A 39 5.43 13.23 -0.32
CA ARG A 39 6.86 13.15 -0.70
C ARG A 39 7.51 11.81 -0.42
N HIS A 40 6.80 10.89 0.23
CA HIS A 40 7.39 9.63 0.65
C HIS A 40 6.45 8.49 0.32
N HIS A 41 7.04 7.37 -0.04
CA HIS A 41 6.38 6.09 -0.17
C HIS A 41 7.02 5.13 0.81
N VAL A 42 6.23 4.25 1.39
CA VAL A 42 6.76 3.13 2.15
C VAL A 42 6.32 1.80 1.58
N GLU A 43 7.16 0.81 1.80
CA GLU A 43 6.86 -0.57 1.47
C GLU A 43 6.84 -1.40 2.74
N VAL A 44 5.70 -2.03 3.03
CA VAL A 44 5.55 -2.88 4.22
C VAL A 44 5.69 -4.34 3.81
N VAL A 45 6.66 -5.03 4.41
CA VAL A 45 6.98 -6.43 4.13
C VAL A 45 6.66 -7.28 5.35
N PHE A 46 5.81 -8.28 5.12
CA PHE A 46 5.58 -9.42 6.00
C PHE A 46 6.10 -10.67 5.29
N ASP A 47 7.13 -11.29 5.84
CA ASP A 47 7.82 -12.44 5.24
C ASP A 47 7.47 -13.78 5.91
N GLY A 48 6.46 -13.79 6.80
CA GLY A 48 6.10 -14.96 7.59
C GLY A 48 6.92 -15.12 8.87
N SER A 49 7.93 -14.27 9.12
CA SER A 49 8.63 -14.21 10.39
C SER A 49 7.91 -13.33 11.41
N THR A 50 8.46 -13.21 12.61
CA THR A 50 8.04 -12.22 13.62
C THR A 50 8.51 -10.81 13.28
N THR A 51 9.34 -10.63 12.26
CA THR A 51 9.94 -9.34 11.91
C THR A 51 9.06 -8.61 10.90
N ILE A 52 8.66 -7.39 11.25
CA ILE A 52 7.99 -6.47 10.32
C ILE A 52 9.04 -5.50 9.80
N ASN A 53 9.07 -5.34 8.48
CA ASN A 53 9.98 -4.42 7.81
C ASN A 53 9.22 -3.38 7.03
N VAL A 54 9.65 -2.12 7.17
CA VAL A 54 9.11 -1.00 6.41
C VAL A 54 10.27 -0.31 5.72
N PHE A 55 10.25 -0.24 4.40
CA PHE A 55 11.28 0.46 3.63
C PHE A 55 10.75 1.84 3.22
N VAL A 56 11.58 2.87 3.36
CA VAL A 56 11.23 4.26 3.03
C VAL A 56 11.85 4.67 1.71
N SER A 57 11.07 5.35 0.89
CA SER A 57 11.49 5.93 -0.38
C SER A 57 10.89 7.32 -0.58
N ASP A 58 11.52 8.12 -1.44
CA ASP A 58 10.99 9.42 -1.86
C ASP A 58 9.83 9.26 -2.87
N GLY A 59 9.25 10.38 -3.29
CA GLY A 59 8.15 10.41 -4.27
C GLY A 59 8.48 9.78 -5.63
N ASN A 60 9.77 9.61 -5.95
CA ASN A 60 10.27 8.95 -7.17
C ASN A 60 10.62 7.47 -6.93
N SER A 61 10.19 6.90 -5.79
CA SER A 61 10.51 5.53 -5.36
C SER A 61 12.00 5.26 -5.16
N ARG A 62 12.82 6.28 -4.95
CA ARG A 62 14.24 6.11 -4.59
C ARG A 62 14.34 5.89 -3.08
N ALA A 63 15.05 4.84 -2.66
CA ALA A 63 15.30 4.57 -1.25
C ALA A 63 15.99 5.77 -0.57
N ILE A 64 15.48 6.16 0.61
CA ILE A 64 16.06 7.22 1.45
C ILE A 64 16.34 6.68 2.86
N PRO A 65 17.28 7.27 3.61
CA PRO A 65 17.54 6.85 4.99
C PRO A 65 16.29 6.88 5.87
N ALA A 66 16.08 5.84 6.66
CA ALA A 66 14.98 5.78 7.64
C ALA A 66 15.27 6.59 8.90
N THR A 67 16.46 7.20 9.02
CA THR A 67 16.85 8.02 10.17
C THR A 67 15.81 9.10 10.46
N GLY A 68 15.37 9.17 11.73
CA GLY A 68 14.35 10.13 12.19
C GLY A 68 12.91 9.69 11.93
N PHE A 69 12.68 8.65 11.12
CA PHE A 69 11.36 8.02 11.03
C PHE A 69 11.15 7.08 12.22
N SER A 70 9.90 7.00 12.68
CA SER A 70 9.46 6.03 13.67
C SER A 70 7.98 5.71 13.44
N GLY A 71 7.43 4.73 14.14
CA GLY A 71 6.01 4.45 13.97
C GLY A 71 5.51 3.23 14.70
N ALA A 72 4.37 2.74 14.25
CA ALA A 72 3.81 1.47 14.67
C ALA A 72 3.10 0.77 13.52
N ALA A 73 3.29 -0.54 13.40
CA ALA A 73 2.45 -1.42 12.63
C ALA A 73 1.31 -1.95 13.52
N THR A 74 0.11 -2.07 12.97
CA THR A 74 -1.02 -2.77 13.57
C THR A 74 -1.40 -3.89 12.64
N VAL A 75 -1.25 -5.14 13.07
CA VAL A 75 -1.53 -6.32 12.25
C VAL A 75 -2.58 -7.19 12.94
N VAL A 76 -3.39 -7.89 12.15
CA VAL A 76 -4.37 -8.84 12.67
C VAL A 76 -3.95 -10.26 12.31
N VAL A 77 -3.51 -11.03 13.30
CA VAL A 77 -3.06 -12.42 13.14
C VAL A 77 -3.99 -13.31 13.96
N ASN A 78 -4.59 -14.32 13.32
CA ASN A 78 -5.53 -15.25 13.97
C ASN A 78 -6.65 -14.54 14.76
N GLY A 79 -7.19 -13.45 14.22
CA GLY A 79 -8.24 -12.64 14.86
C GLY A 79 -7.76 -11.73 16.00
N THR A 80 -6.48 -11.79 16.38
CA THR A 80 -5.90 -10.93 17.43
C THR A 80 -5.17 -9.76 16.80
N THR A 81 -5.41 -8.56 17.33
CA THR A 81 -4.71 -7.34 16.89
C THR A 81 -3.41 -7.16 17.68
N HIS A 82 -2.29 -6.99 16.97
CA HIS A 82 -0.99 -6.70 17.54
C HIS A 82 -0.52 -5.33 17.06
N ARG A 83 -0.19 -4.45 18.01
CA ARG A 83 0.49 -3.17 17.74
C ARG A 83 1.98 -3.34 18.00
N VAL A 84 2.78 -3.18 16.96
CA VAL A 84 4.23 -3.40 16.97
C VAL A 84 4.93 -2.07 16.74
N PRO A 85 5.76 -1.58 17.68
CA PRO A 85 6.55 -0.37 17.47
C PRO A 85 7.57 -0.59 16.34
N LEU A 86 7.77 0.44 15.52
CA LEU A 86 8.74 0.45 14.44
C LEU A 86 9.81 1.49 14.73
N THR A 87 11.06 1.07 14.61
CA THR A 87 12.24 1.92 14.85
C THR A 87 13.15 1.88 13.62
N ALA A 88 13.79 3.00 13.32
CA ALA A 88 14.77 3.07 12.25
C ALA A 88 15.92 2.07 12.50
N ALA A 89 16.23 1.30 11.47
CA ALA A 89 17.38 0.42 11.37
C ALA A 89 18.34 0.97 10.31
N GLU A 90 19.30 0.16 9.88
CA GLU A 90 20.27 0.55 8.85
C GLU A 90 19.58 0.86 7.49
N GLY A 91 20.17 1.79 6.75
CA GLY A 91 19.70 2.17 5.41
C GLY A 91 18.30 2.78 5.42
N SER A 92 17.43 2.28 4.55
CA SER A 92 16.06 2.77 4.35
C SER A 92 15.01 2.05 5.18
N ARG A 93 15.42 1.24 6.16
CA ARG A 93 14.52 0.29 6.84
C ARG A 93 14.10 0.79 8.22
N LEU A 94 12.82 0.68 8.54
CA LEU A 94 12.33 0.54 9.91
C LEU A 94 12.02 -0.92 10.19
N THR A 95 12.24 -1.34 11.44
CA THR A 95 11.95 -2.69 11.89
C THR A 95 11.20 -2.70 13.21
N GLY A 96 10.40 -3.74 13.40
CA GLY A 96 9.74 -4.08 14.65
C GLY A 96 9.51 -5.59 14.76
N THR A 97 9.41 -6.09 15.98
CA THR A 97 9.20 -7.52 16.25
C THR A 97 7.81 -7.76 16.83
N ALA A 98 6.99 -8.50 16.10
CA ALA A 98 5.69 -8.96 16.54
C ALA A 98 5.84 -10.13 17.54
N PRO A 99 4.87 -10.31 18.47
CA PRO A 99 4.89 -11.43 19.41
C PRO A 99 4.59 -12.78 18.75
N VAL A 100 4.12 -12.77 17.51
CA VAL A 100 3.78 -13.96 16.71
C VAL A 100 4.26 -13.74 15.27
N ALA A 101 4.47 -14.84 14.54
CA ALA A 101 4.75 -14.79 13.11
C ALA A 101 3.65 -14.03 12.36
N VAL A 102 4.04 -13.17 11.42
CA VAL A 102 3.13 -12.37 10.60
C VAL A 102 3.15 -12.92 9.17
N PRO A 103 2.15 -13.73 8.77
CA PRO A 103 2.10 -14.31 7.43
C PRO A 103 2.14 -13.23 6.33
N ALA A 104 2.73 -13.57 5.19
CA ALA A 104 2.64 -12.73 4.00
C ALA A 104 1.17 -12.47 3.62
N GLY A 105 0.85 -11.23 3.26
CA GLY A 105 -0.53 -10.83 2.94
C GLY A 105 -1.44 -10.59 4.16
N THR A 106 -0.90 -10.60 5.39
CA THR A 106 -1.64 -10.18 6.59
C THR A 106 -2.20 -8.78 6.41
N LYS A 107 -3.49 -8.60 6.72
CA LYS A 107 -4.14 -7.28 6.74
C LYS A 107 -3.61 -6.46 7.90
N GLY A 108 -3.50 -5.15 7.69
CA GLY A 108 -3.02 -4.28 8.76
C GLY A 108 -3.07 -2.81 8.44
N ALA A 109 -2.37 -2.04 9.25
CA ALA A 109 -2.13 -0.63 9.03
C ALA A 109 -0.76 -0.26 9.56
N VAL A 110 -0.12 0.74 8.95
CA VAL A 110 1.11 1.34 9.47
C VAL A 110 0.87 2.81 9.70
N GLN A 111 1.29 3.30 10.85
CA GLN A 111 1.34 4.71 11.19
C GLN A 111 2.79 5.12 11.32
N LEU A 112 3.23 6.12 10.55
CA LEU A 112 4.59 6.64 10.56
C LEU A 112 4.63 8.09 10.97
N GLN A 113 5.63 8.41 11.79
CA GLN A 113 6.06 9.75 12.09
C GLN A 113 7.17 10.13 11.11
N ILE A 114 7.00 11.26 10.42
CA ILE A 114 7.94 11.75 9.42
C ILE A 114 8.91 12.75 10.09
N PRO A 115 10.23 12.67 9.80
CA PRO A 115 11.18 13.70 10.24
C PRO A 115 10.76 15.09 9.77
N GLY A 116 10.82 16.08 10.67
CA GLY A 116 10.34 17.44 10.37
C GLY A 116 8.85 17.66 10.59
N GLY A 117 8.12 16.63 11.02
CA GLY A 117 6.73 16.73 11.46
C GLY A 117 5.74 16.02 10.53
N GLY A 118 4.53 15.85 11.03
CA GLY A 118 3.46 15.12 10.34
C GLY A 118 3.45 13.62 10.64
N THR A 119 2.26 13.05 10.54
CA THR A 119 2.01 11.63 10.74
C THR A 119 1.21 11.12 9.57
N VAL A 120 1.58 9.97 9.02
CA VAL A 120 0.84 9.34 7.93
C VAL A 120 0.39 7.97 8.38
N ARG A 121 -0.82 7.59 7.95
CA ARG A 121 -1.37 6.26 8.17
C ARG A 121 -1.74 5.65 6.84
N ALA A 122 -1.35 4.40 6.65
CA ALA A 122 -1.74 3.59 5.51
C ALA A 122 -2.36 2.27 5.98
N VAL A 123 -3.20 1.67 5.13
CA VAL A 123 -3.89 0.40 5.37
C VAL A 123 -3.39 -0.62 4.36
N LEU A 124 -3.23 -1.87 4.79
CA LEU A 124 -2.66 -3.01 4.07
C LEU A 124 -3.69 -4.14 3.97
#